data_AF-A0A643BM43-F1
#
_entry.id   AF-A0A643BM43-F1
#
_cell.length_a   1.000
_cell.length_b   1.000
_cell.length_c   1.000
_cell.angle_alpha   90.00
_cell.angle_beta   90.00
_cell.angle_gamma   90.00
#
_symmetry.space_group_name_H-M   'P 1'
#
loop_
_entity.id
_entity.type
_entity.pdbx_description
1 polymer ?
#
loop_
_entity_poly.entity_id
_entity_poly.type
_entity_poly.pdbx_seq_one_letter_code
_entity_poly.pdbx_strand_id
1 'polypeptide(L)'
;VDKDAELVAQWNYCTLSQEILRRPIVACELGRLYNKDAIIEFLLDKSSEKALGKAASHIKSIKNVTELRLSDNPAWEGDKGNTKGDKHDDLQRARFICPVVGLEMNGRHRFCFLRGCGCVFSERALKEIKTEVCHT
;
A
#
# COMPACT_ATOMS: atom_id res chain seq x y z
N VAL A 1 6.79 18.86 10.13
CA VAL A 1 5.72 17.84 10.02
C VAL A 1 6.42 16.52 9.79
N ASP A 2 6.16 15.54 10.65
CA ASP A 2 6.95 14.31 10.77
C ASP A 2 6.90 13.46 9.50
N LYS A 3 8.05 13.35 8.82
CA LYS A 3 8.17 12.60 7.55
C LYS A 3 7.88 11.11 7.73
N ASP A 4 8.18 10.59 8.92
CA ASP A 4 7.93 9.20 9.27
C ASP A 4 6.42 8.92 9.46
N ALA A 5 5.67 9.87 10.02
CA ALA A 5 4.21 9.74 10.15
C ALA A 5 3.51 9.72 8.78
N GLU A 6 3.97 10.53 7.83
CA GLU A 6 3.45 10.53 6.46
C GLU A 6 3.75 9.21 5.74
N LEU A 7 4.95 8.65 5.93
CA LEU A 7 5.31 7.35 5.39
C LEU A 7 4.44 6.24 5.97
N VAL A 8 4.25 6.20 7.29
CA VAL A 8 3.38 5.21 7.95
C VAL A 8 1.94 5.29 7.42
N ALA A 9 1.43 6.50 7.17
CA ALA A 9 0.09 6.68 6.62
C ALA A 9 -0.05 6.08 5.21
N GLN A 10 0.97 6.20 4.35
CA GLN A 10 0.94 5.68 2.97
C GLN A 10 0.79 4.15 2.91
N TRP A 11 1.23 3.42 3.93
CA TRP A 11 1.17 1.95 3.96
C TRP A 11 -0.10 1.39 4.63
N ASN A 12 -0.87 2.24 5.32
CA ASN A 12 -2.05 1.81 6.07
C ASN A 12 -3.35 2.37 5.50
N TYR A 13 -3.32 3.51 4.80
CA TYR A 13 -4.50 4.22 4.34
C TYR A 13 -4.59 4.33 2.82
N CYS A 14 -5.82 4.26 2.31
CA CYS A 14 -6.15 4.48 0.92
C CYS A 14 -5.89 5.93 0.55
N THR A 15 -5.08 6.16 -0.48
CA THR A 15 -4.70 7.53 -0.90
C THR A 15 -5.92 8.34 -1.36
N LEU A 16 -6.96 7.68 -1.86
CA LEU A 16 -8.17 8.33 -2.39
C LEU A 16 -9.26 8.51 -1.32
N SER A 17 -9.63 7.47 -0.58
CA SER A 17 -10.72 7.55 0.41
C SER A 17 -10.24 7.97 1.80
N GLN A 18 -8.93 7.94 2.07
CA GLN A 18 -8.33 8.14 3.40
C GLN A 18 -8.79 7.12 4.46
N GLU A 19 -9.46 6.05 4.03
CA GLU A 19 -9.84 4.92 4.89
C GLU A 19 -8.71 3.90 4.99
N ILE A 20 -8.76 3.02 6.00
CA ILE A 20 -7.81 1.91 6.14
C ILE A 20 -7.84 1.03 4.87
N LEU A 21 -6.66 0.59 4.43
CA LEU A 21 -6.52 -0.30 3.29
C LEU A 21 -7.20 -1.64 3.55
N ARG A 22 -8.03 -2.11 2.63
CA ARG A 22 -8.76 -3.38 2.71
C ARG A 22 -8.58 -4.15 1.42
N ARG A 23 -8.42 -5.47 1.53
CA ARG A 23 -8.31 -6.33 0.35
C ARG A 23 -9.65 -6.33 -0.39
N PRO A 24 -9.65 -6.25 -1.74
CA PRO A 24 -8.47 -6.16 -2.62
C PRO A 24 -7.83 -4.77 -2.63
N ILE A 25 -6.50 -4.73 -2.38
CA ILE A 25 -5.70 -3.50 -2.40
C ILE A 25 -5.07 -3.38 -3.78
N VAL A 26 -5.14 -2.19 -4.39
CA VAL A 26 -4.53 -1.92 -5.68
C VAL A 26 -3.48 -0.82 -5.58
N ALA A 27 -2.48 -0.84 -6.46
CA ALA A 27 -1.52 0.24 -6.59
C ALA A 27 -1.50 0.82 -8.00
N CYS A 28 -1.23 2.12 -8.10
CA CYS A 28 -0.96 2.77 -9.38
C CYS A 28 0.52 2.73 -9.74
N GLU A 29 0.87 3.19 -10.95
CA GLU A 29 2.25 3.24 -11.44
C GLU A 29 3.18 4.14 -10.63
N LEU A 30 2.61 5.08 -9.87
CA LEU A 30 3.34 5.96 -8.96
C LEU A 30 3.62 5.31 -7.60
N GLY A 31 3.15 4.07 -7.37
CA GLY A 31 3.32 3.35 -6.11
C GLY A 31 2.33 3.72 -5.00
N ARG A 32 1.29 4.50 -5.31
CA ARG A 32 0.24 4.85 -4.33
C ARG A 32 -0.74 3.69 -4.15
N LEU A 33 -1.18 3.47 -2.91
CA LEU A 33 -2.10 2.40 -2.54
C LEU A 33 -3.54 2.91 -2.45
N TYR A 34 -4.47 2.08 -2.90
CA TYR A 34 -5.90 2.37 -2.92
C TYR A 34 -6.72 1.12 -2.60
N ASN A 35 -7.89 1.34 -2.00
CA ASN A 35 -8.95 0.34 -1.98
C ASN A 35 -9.55 0.23 -3.38
N LYS A 36 -9.75 -0.99 -3.87
CA LYS A 36 -10.29 -1.21 -5.23
C LYS A 36 -11.67 -0.57 -5.40
N ASP A 37 -12.52 -0.64 -4.38
CA ASP A 37 -13.86 -0.06 -4.39
C ASP A 37 -13.80 1.47 -4.57
N ALA A 38 -12.89 2.13 -3.84
CA ALA A 38 -12.69 3.58 -3.95
C ALA A 38 -12.27 4.00 -5.38
N ILE A 39 -11.41 3.23 -6.05
CA ILE A 39 -11.04 3.49 -7.45
C ILE A 39 -12.23 3.30 -8.39
N ILE A 40 -13.04 2.27 -8.18
CA ILE A 40 -14.22 2.01 -9.01
C ILE A 40 -15.22 3.17 -8.88
N GLU A 41 -15.52 3.59 -7.65
CA GLU A 41 -16.39 4.73 -7.37
C GLU A 41 -15.88 6.01 -8.03
N PHE A 42 -14.57 6.29 -7.92
CA PHE A 42 -13.94 7.43 -8.57
C PHE A 42 -14.02 7.40 -10.10
N LEU A 43 -13.88 6.23 -10.72
CA LEU A 43 -13.99 6.09 -12.18
C LEU A 43 -15.43 6.23 -12.68
N LEU A 44 -16.42 5.94 -11.83
CA LEU A 44 -17.85 6.12 -12.14
C LEU A 44 -18.29 7.57 -11.95
N ASP A 45 -17.74 8.27 -10.96
CA ASP A 45 -18.05 9.67 -10.68
C ASP A 45 -17.26 10.62 -11.60
N LYS A 46 -17.86 10.99 -12.72
CA LYS A 46 -17.30 11.95 -13.69
C LYS A 46 -17.25 13.39 -13.17
N SER A 47 -17.76 13.69 -11.98
CA SER A 47 -17.79 15.03 -11.38
C SER A 47 -16.63 15.29 -10.42
N SER A 48 -15.61 14.43 -10.37
CA SER A 48 -14.57 14.43 -9.33
C SER A 48 -13.58 15.62 -9.43
N GLU A 49 -14.06 16.86 -9.27
CA GLU A 49 -13.27 18.10 -9.13
C GLU A 49 -12.75 18.31 -7.69
N LYS A 50 -12.80 17.29 -6.84
CA LYS A 50 -12.30 17.37 -5.46
C LYS A 50 -10.76 17.29 -5.42
N ALA A 51 -10.14 17.85 -4.39
CA ALA A 51 -8.70 17.77 -4.14
C ALA A 51 -8.15 16.32 -4.18
N LEU A 52 -8.96 15.34 -3.76
CA LEU A 52 -8.67 13.91 -3.83
C LEU A 52 -8.59 13.37 -5.26
N GLY A 53 -9.35 13.96 -6.20
CA GLY A 53 -9.27 13.65 -7.63
C GLY A 53 -7.91 13.99 -8.23
N LYS A 54 -7.18 14.99 -7.69
CA LYS A 54 -5.79 15.26 -8.12
C LYS A 54 -4.83 14.13 -7.77
N ALA A 55 -5.08 13.40 -6.68
CA ALA A 55 -4.23 12.29 -6.26
C ALA A 55 -4.41 11.04 -7.13
N ALA A 56 -5.57 10.90 -7.80
CA ALA A 56 -5.90 9.78 -8.68
C ALA A 56 -6.10 10.20 -10.15
N SER A 57 -5.79 11.46 -10.53
CA SER A 57 -6.07 12.01 -11.87
C SER A 57 -5.41 11.27 -13.04
N HIS A 58 -4.33 10.55 -12.77
CA HIS A 58 -3.62 9.71 -13.72
C HIS A 58 -4.33 8.35 -13.96
N ILE A 59 -5.22 7.93 -13.06
CA ILE A 59 -5.98 6.70 -13.14
C ILE A 59 -7.24 6.98 -13.96
N LYS A 60 -7.20 6.64 -15.25
CA LYS A 60 -8.33 6.85 -16.18
C LYS A 60 -9.15 5.59 -16.40
N SER A 61 -8.62 4.44 -15.98
CA SER A 61 -9.26 3.14 -16.11
C SER A 61 -8.74 2.18 -15.06
N ILE A 62 -9.49 1.09 -14.83
CA ILE A 62 -9.07 0.01 -13.93
C ILE A 62 -7.75 -0.66 -14.38
N LYS A 63 -7.39 -0.54 -15.66
CA LYS A 63 -6.12 -1.08 -16.20
C LYS A 63 -4.90 -0.30 -15.72
N ASN A 64 -5.08 0.93 -15.23
CA ASN A 64 -3.99 1.76 -14.70
C ASN A 64 -3.60 1.42 -13.27
N VAL A 65 -4.30 0.47 -12.65
CA VAL A 65 -3.99 -0.05 -11.32
C VAL A 65 -3.73 -1.54 -11.37
N THR A 66 -2.87 -2.02 -10.48
CA THR A 66 -2.54 -3.44 -10.32
C THR A 66 -3.00 -3.90 -8.96
N GLU A 67 -3.78 -4.99 -8.90
CA GLU A 67 -4.15 -5.62 -7.65
C GLU A 67 -2.92 -6.28 -7.00
N LEU A 68 -2.70 -5.98 -5.72
CA LEU A 68 -1.48 -6.35 -5.01
C LEU A 68 -1.65 -7.67 -4.25
N ARG A 69 -0.64 -8.51 -4.36
CA ARG A 69 -0.48 -9.74 -3.56
C ARG A 69 0.48 -9.45 -2.41
N LEU A 70 -0.07 -8.81 -1.39
CA LEU A 70 0.64 -8.51 -0.14
C LEU A 70 0.70 -9.76 0.74
N SER A 71 1.84 -9.97 1.40
CA SER A 71 2.03 -11.05 2.38
C SER A 71 1.76 -10.51 3.77
N ASP A 72 0.85 -11.14 4.50
CA ASP A 72 0.50 -10.73 5.86
C ASP A 72 1.67 -10.97 6.82
N ASN A 73 1.87 -10.04 7.74
CA ASN A 73 2.85 -10.21 8.80
C ASN A 73 2.28 -11.11 9.90
N PRO A 74 2.83 -12.31 10.14
CA PRO A 74 2.34 -13.19 11.22
C PRO A 74 2.50 -12.56 12.61
N ALA A 75 3.36 -11.54 12.69
CA ALA A 75 3.63 -10.80 13.91
C ALA A 75 2.58 -9.70 14.17
N TRP A 76 1.70 -9.38 13.21
CA TRP A 76 0.70 -8.32 13.32
C TRP A 76 -0.52 -8.76 14.14
N GLU A 77 -0.84 -7.98 15.18
CA GLU A 77 -1.90 -8.27 16.17
C GLU A 77 -3.24 -7.58 15.88
N GLY A 78 -3.38 -6.99 14.68
CA GLY A 78 -4.58 -6.26 14.26
C GLY A 78 -4.56 -4.77 14.63
N ASP A 79 -5.59 -4.06 14.16
CA ASP A 79 -5.88 -2.66 14.54
C ASP A 79 -6.45 -2.59 15.97
N LYS A 80 -5.83 -3.28 16.94
CA LYS A 80 -6.20 -3.15 18.36
C LYS A 80 -5.94 -1.69 18.74
N GLY A 81 -7.02 -0.90 18.68
CA GLY A 81 -6.97 0.54 18.74
C GLY A 81 -6.18 1.02 19.95
N ASN A 82 -5.16 1.84 19.70
CA ASN A 82 -4.56 2.63 20.74
C ASN A 82 -5.58 3.70 21.16
N THR A 83 -6.56 3.29 21.95
CA THR A 83 -7.40 4.21 22.69
C THR A 83 -6.50 4.76 23.79
N LYS A 84 -6.22 6.06 23.68
CA LYS A 84 -5.54 6.96 24.62
C LYS A 84 -4.10 7.27 24.25
N GLY A 85 -3.86 8.59 24.18
CA GLY A 85 -2.59 9.22 23.88
C GLY A 85 -1.48 8.86 24.86
N ASP A 86 -0.30 9.35 24.50
CA ASP A 86 0.97 9.20 25.20
C ASP A 86 1.56 7.80 25.16
N LYS A 87 2.05 7.43 23.97
CA LYS A 87 3.37 6.81 23.78
C LYS A 87 3.74 6.89 22.30
N HIS A 88 4.94 7.38 22.05
CA HIS A 88 5.64 7.23 20.78
C HIS A 88 5.72 5.72 20.50
N ASP A 89 4.85 5.22 19.64
CA ASP A 89 4.66 3.78 19.42
C ASP A 89 5.75 3.27 18.47
N ASP A 90 6.88 2.92 19.05
CA ASP A 90 8.03 2.35 18.34
C ASP A 90 7.78 0.93 17.78
N LEU A 91 6.62 0.30 17.99
CA LEU A 91 6.44 -1.13 17.69
C LEU A 91 5.04 -1.59 17.25
N GLN A 92 4.22 -0.76 16.60
CA GLN A 92 3.15 -1.31 15.75
C GLN A 92 3.79 -1.99 14.54
N ARG A 93 3.97 -3.31 14.66
CA ARG A 93 4.43 -4.20 13.59
C ARG A 93 3.62 -3.93 12.33
N ALA A 94 4.29 -3.84 11.18
CA ALA A 94 3.60 -3.57 9.93
C ALA A 94 2.61 -4.69 9.63
N ARG A 95 1.45 -4.35 9.06
CA ARG A 95 0.47 -5.35 8.62
C ARG A 95 1.01 -6.31 7.55
N PHE A 96 1.94 -5.84 6.73
CA PHE A 96 2.51 -6.58 5.61
C PHE A 96 4.04 -6.70 5.71
N ILE A 97 4.58 -7.79 5.16
CA ILE A 97 6.01 -8.08 5.11
C ILE A 97 6.45 -8.50 3.71
N CYS A 98 7.75 -8.40 3.44
CA CYS A 98 8.37 -9.02 2.27
C CYS A 98 8.49 -10.53 2.49
N PRO A 99 7.92 -11.38 1.61
CA PRO A 99 7.94 -12.83 1.82
C PRO A 99 9.33 -13.49 1.66
N VAL A 100 10.29 -12.77 1.07
CA VAL A 100 11.64 -13.31 0.78
C VAL A 100 12.61 -13.01 1.92
N VAL A 101 12.65 -11.75 2.36
CA VAL A 101 13.64 -11.27 3.34
C VAL A 101 13.04 -10.95 4.71
N GLY A 102 11.72 -11.07 4.87
CA GLY A 102 11.01 -10.82 6.14
C GLY A 102 10.97 -9.36 6.59
N LEU A 103 11.34 -8.40 5.71
CA LEU A 103 11.30 -6.98 6.05
C LEU A 103 9.86 -6.48 6.19
N GLU A 104 9.63 -5.60 7.16
CA GLU A 104 8.32 -4.99 7.42
C GLU A 104 8.04 -3.82 6.48
N MET A 105 6.79 -3.72 6.02
CA MET A 105 6.29 -2.64 5.16
C MET A 105 5.82 -1.45 6.00
N ASN A 106 6.74 -0.87 6.79
CA ASN A 106 6.50 0.24 7.74
C ASN A 106 7.06 1.61 7.27
N GLY A 107 7.56 1.69 6.03
CA GLY A 107 8.15 2.91 5.48
C GLY A 107 9.65 3.09 5.74
N ARG A 108 10.29 2.24 6.57
CA ARG A 108 11.75 2.23 6.72
C ARG A 108 12.48 1.61 5.53
N HIS A 109 11.78 0.76 4.78
CA HIS A 109 12.31 0.09 3.60
C HIS A 109 11.43 0.38 2.38
N ARG A 110 12.07 0.49 1.21
CA ARG A 110 11.37 0.63 -0.05
C ARG A 110 10.78 -0.70 -0.49
N PHE A 111 9.52 -0.69 -0.89
CA PHE A 111 8.83 -1.82 -1.50
C PHE A 111 8.45 -1.49 -2.95
N CYS A 112 8.44 -2.53 -3.77
CA CYS A 112 8.07 -2.49 -5.18
C CYS A 112 7.09 -3.63 -5.46
N PHE A 113 6.28 -3.49 -6.49
CA PHE A 113 5.40 -4.56 -6.96
C PHE A 113 5.63 -4.84 -8.45
N LEU A 114 5.42 -6.09 -8.84
CA LEU A 114 5.55 -6.52 -10.24
C LEU A 114 4.20 -6.37 -10.94
N ARG A 115 4.14 -5.57 -12.01
CA ARG A 115 2.88 -5.31 -12.75
C ARG A 115 2.24 -6.57 -13.33
N GLY A 116 3.03 -7.57 -13.72
CA GLY A 116 2.52 -8.79 -14.34
C GLY A 116 1.72 -9.70 -13.39
N CYS A 117 2.01 -9.67 -12.08
CA CYS A 117 1.41 -10.61 -11.12
C CYS A 117 0.94 -9.96 -9.80
N GLY A 118 1.23 -8.68 -9.58
CA GLY A 118 0.87 -7.95 -8.36
C GLY A 118 1.71 -8.31 -7.13
N CYS A 119 2.68 -9.22 -7.23
CA CYS A 119 3.52 -9.61 -6.10
C CYS A 119 4.34 -8.43 -5.59
N VAL A 120 4.37 -8.26 -4.26
CA VAL A 120 5.03 -7.14 -3.58
C VAL A 120 6.27 -7.63 -2.83
N PHE A 121 7.40 -6.96 -3.06
CA PHE A 121 8.69 -7.29 -2.48
C PHE A 121 9.43 -6.04 -2.01
N SER A 122 10.34 -6.20 -1.05
CA SER A 122 11.29 -5.14 -0.73
C SER A 122 12.29 -4.97 -1.88
N GLU A 123 12.79 -3.76 -2.08
CA GLU A 123 13.84 -3.47 -3.06
C GLU A 123 15.09 -4.35 -2.80
N ARG A 124 15.38 -4.66 -1.54
CA ARG A 124 16.46 -5.57 -1.15
C ARG A 124 16.27 -6.97 -1.72
N ALA A 125 15.07 -7.54 -1.59
CA ALA A 125 14.77 -8.85 -2.16
C ALA A 125 14.93 -8.85 -3.68
N LEU A 126 14.47 -7.78 -4.36
CA LEU A 126 14.59 -7.67 -5.81
C LEU A 126 16.04 -7.50 -6.30
N LYS A 127 16.94 -6.94 -5.49
CA LYS A 127 18.37 -6.86 -5.83
C LYS A 127 19.05 -8.23 -5.80
N GLU A 128 18.61 -9.12 -4.92
CA GLU A 128 19.13 -10.49 -4.83
C GLU A 128 18.50 -11.41 -5.89
N ILE A 129 17.26 -11.14 -6.29
CA ILE A 129 16.52 -11.94 -7.27
C ILE A 129 16.69 -11.33 -8.67
N LYS A 130 17.47 -11.98 -9.53
CA LYS A 130 17.75 -11.52 -10.91
C LYS A 130 16.58 -11.72 -11.90
N THR A 131 15.47 -12.31 -11.45
CA THR A 131 14.32 -12.64 -12.30
C THR A 131 13.12 -11.76 -11.96
N GLU A 132 12.56 -11.09 -12.95
CA GLU A 132 11.34 -10.26 -12.80
C GLU A 132 10.04 -11.09 -12.95
N VAL A 133 10.17 -12.41 -13.09
CA VAL A 133 9.07 -13.34 -13.28
C VAL A 133 8.85 -14.12 -11.99
N CYS A 134 7.64 -14.04 -11.43
CA CYS A 134 7.22 -14.93 -10.35
C CYS A 134 6.70 -16.24 -10.94
N HIS A 135 7.32 -17.36 -10.60
CA HIS A 135 6.74 -18.69 -10.81
C HIS A 135 5.85 -19.01 -9.61
N THR A 136 4.54 -19.03 -9.82
CA THR A 136 3.55 -19.52 -8.85
C THR A 136 3.39 -21.02 -8.95
#